data_AF-A0DGU1-F1
#
_entry.id   AF-A0DGU1-F1
#
_cell.length_a   1.000
_cell.length_b   1.000
_cell.length_c   1.000
_cell.angle_alpha   90.00
_cell.angle_beta   90.00
_cell.angle_gamma   90.00
#
_symmetry.space_group_name_H-M   'P 1'
#
loop_
_entity.id
_entity.type
_entity.pdbx_description
1 polymer ?
#
loop_
_entity_poly.entity_id
_entity_poly.type
_entity_poly.pdbx_seq_one_letter_code
_entity_poly.pdbx_strand_id
1 'polypeptide(L)'
;MNLKIACQGQEFNFEEVYSFEELKLRLHQTEPSFILESLTYQDEEDDIITLANENDFSCLSTNSNFTVQAQGKFDEEWAIKEFKRNQRLIKRIAKKVKQLKQKQKNNLIQERILLREVKKYSVTIETDSRNRQRHKDYQVIN
;
A
#
# COMPACT_ATOMS: atom_id res chain seq x y z
N MET A 1 -7.93 27.96 8.94
CA MET A 1 -9.32 27.86 8.42
C MET A 1 -9.59 26.43 7.96
N ASN A 2 -10.82 25.94 8.04
CA ASN A 2 -11.21 24.66 7.45
C ASN A 2 -11.86 24.92 6.08
N LEU A 3 -11.31 24.33 5.03
CA LEU A 3 -11.75 24.54 3.65
C LEU A 3 -12.22 23.24 3.02
N LYS A 4 -13.40 23.31 2.41
CA LYS A 4 -13.89 22.25 1.54
C LYS A 4 -13.58 22.62 0.10
N ILE A 5 -12.80 21.78 -0.58
CA ILE A 5 -12.47 21.94 -2.00
C ILE A 5 -13.17 20.85 -2.81
N ALA A 6 -13.99 21.24 -3.77
CA ALA A 6 -14.51 20.35 -4.80
C ALA A 6 -13.60 20.37 -6.03
N CYS A 7 -13.04 19.23 -6.41
CA CYS A 7 -12.15 19.07 -7.56
C CYS A 7 -12.52 17.79 -8.32
N GLN A 8 -12.82 17.89 -9.61
CA GLN A 8 -13.14 16.75 -10.50
C GLN A 8 -14.21 15.78 -9.96
N GLY A 9 -15.23 16.32 -9.27
CA GLY A 9 -16.31 15.52 -8.67
C GLY A 9 -15.95 14.82 -7.36
N GLN A 10 -14.76 15.09 -6.81
CA GLN A 10 -14.36 14.70 -5.46
C GLN A 10 -14.35 15.91 -4.53
N GLU A 11 -14.61 15.69 -3.25
CA GLU A 11 -14.56 16.72 -2.22
C GLU A 11 -13.43 16.41 -1.23
N PHE A 12 -12.59 17.40 -0.99
CA PHE A 12 -11.46 17.35 -0.07
C PHE A 12 -11.69 18.34 1.07
N ASN A 13 -11.46 17.89 2.30
CA ASN A 13 -11.50 18.76 3.48
C ASN A 13 -10.07 19.03 3.93
N PHE A 14 -9.65 20.29 3.87
CA PHE A 14 -8.37 20.76 4.36
C PHE A 14 -8.56 21.51 5.66
N GLU A 15 -8.08 20.94 6.76
CA GLU A 15 -8.05 21.60 8.05
C GLU A 15 -6.80 22.47 8.17
N GLU A 16 -6.93 23.59 8.90
CA GLU A 16 -5.80 24.46 9.21
C GLU A 16 -5.00 24.92 7.97
N VAL A 17 -5.69 25.43 6.96
CA VAL A 17 -5.04 26.16 5.86
C VAL A 17 -4.84 27.62 6.29
N TYR A 18 -3.62 28.12 6.16
CA TYR A 18 -3.21 29.46 6.60
C TYR A 18 -2.89 30.41 5.46
N SER A 19 -2.63 29.92 4.25
CA SER A 19 -2.36 30.78 3.08
C SER A 19 -2.84 30.19 1.76
N PHE A 20 -2.94 31.04 0.74
CA PHE A 20 -3.32 30.62 -0.61
C PHE A 20 -2.27 29.69 -1.24
N GLU A 21 -0.98 29.99 -1.05
CA GLU A 21 0.11 29.14 -1.54
C GLU A 21 0.16 27.78 -0.84
N GLU A 22 -0.12 27.75 0.46
CA GLU A 22 -0.27 26.49 1.18
C GLU A 22 -1.45 25.65 0.64
N LEU A 23 -2.58 26.29 0.35
CA LEU A 23 -3.74 25.62 -0.25
C LEU A 23 -3.36 24.93 -1.56
N LYS A 24 -2.69 25.67 -2.47
CA LYS A 24 -2.23 25.12 -3.76
C LYS A 24 -1.28 23.95 -3.56
N LEU A 25 -0.32 24.09 -2.63
CA LEU A 25 0.65 23.05 -2.35
C LEU A 25 -0.04 21.78 -1.82
N ARG A 26 -0.94 21.91 -0.84
CA ARG A 26 -1.67 20.77 -0.27
C ARG A 26 -2.59 20.11 -1.30
N LEU A 27 -3.24 20.89 -2.17
CA LEU A 27 -4.05 20.36 -3.25
C LEU A 27 -3.19 19.56 -4.25
N HIS A 28 -2.03 20.09 -4.64
CA HIS A 28 -1.09 19.38 -5.52
C HIS A 28 -0.50 18.11 -4.85
N GLN A 29 -0.27 18.12 -3.54
CA GLN A 29 0.17 16.91 -2.83
C GLN A 29 -0.92 15.83 -2.77
N THR A 30 -2.18 16.25 -2.64
CA THR A 30 -3.33 15.34 -2.54
C THR A 30 -3.66 14.76 -3.91
N GLU A 31 -3.65 15.57 -4.95
CA GLU A 31 -3.88 15.15 -6.33
C GLU A 31 -2.77 15.66 -7.26
N PRO A 32 -1.61 14.97 -7.32
CA PRO A 32 -0.44 15.44 -8.07
C PRO A 32 -0.64 15.41 -9.59
N SER A 33 -1.62 14.62 -10.06
CA SER A 33 -2.00 14.59 -11.47
C SER A 33 -2.87 15.80 -11.86
N PHE A 34 -3.31 16.60 -10.90
CA PHE A 34 -4.14 17.77 -11.15
C PHE A 34 -3.29 19.03 -11.21
N ILE A 35 -3.30 19.68 -12.38
CA ILE A 35 -2.73 21.00 -12.61
C ILE A 35 -3.83 22.01 -12.35
N LEU A 36 -3.74 22.68 -11.21
CA LEU A 36 -4.69 23.72 -10.84
C LEU A 36 -4.60 24.90 -11.81
N GLU A 37 -5.73 25.30 -12.40
CA GLU A 37 -5.84 26.49 -13.25
C GLU A 37 -6.54 27.64 -12.52
N SER A 38 -7.62 27.34 -11.78
CA SER A 38 -8.36 28.34 -11.02
C SER A 38 -9.02 27.75 -9.78
N LEU A 39 -9.21 28.60 -8.79
CA LEU A 39 -10.01 28.32 -7.60
C LEU A 39 -11.13 29.34 -7.56
N THR A 40 -12.36 28.87 -7.41
CA THR A 40 -13.54 29.74 -7.36
C THR A 40 -14.43 29.38 -6.19
N TYR A 41 -15.22 30.31 -5.68
CA TYR A 41 -16.27 30.01 -4.71
C TYR A 41 -17.51 30.82 -5.08
N GLN A 42 -18.67 30.33 -4.64
CA GLN A 42 -19.94 31.05 -4.76
C GLN A 42 -20.15 31.82 -3.46
N ASP A 43 -20.37 33.13 -3.56
CA ASP A 43 -20.64 33.98 -2.40
C ASP A 43 -22.13 33.95 -1.99
N GLU A 44 -22.53 34.82 -1.06
CA GLU A 44 -23.90 34.90 -0.55
C GLU A 44 -24.89 35.50 -1.56
N GLU A 45 -24.40 36.19 -2.59
CA GLU A 45 -25.20 36.83 -3.63
C GLU A 45 -25.30 35.95 -4.91
N ASP A 46 -24.86 34.69 -4.81
CA ASP A 46 -24.73 33.73 -5.91
C ASP A 46 -23.69 34.13 -6.98
N ASP A 47 -22.78 35.05 -6.66
CA ASP A 47 -21.69 35.44 -7.55
C ASP A 47 -20.50 34.47 -7.46
N ILE A 48 -19.93 34.14 -8.62
CA ILE A 48 -18.75 33.29 -8.71
C ILE A 48 -17.49 34.14 -8.59
N ILE A 49 -16.84 34.05 -7.43
CA ILE A 49 -15.62 34.78 -7.13
C ILE A 49 -14.40 33.89 -7.41
N THR A 50 -13.40 34.44 -8.09
CA THR A 50 -12.13 33.76 -8.36
C THR A 50 -11.07 34.14 -7.33
N LEU A 51 -10.43 33.14 -6.74
CA LEU A 51 -9.29 33.31 -5.85
C LEU A 51 -8.02 33.38 -6.68
N ALA A 52 -7.46 34.58 -6.86
CA ALA A 52 -6.25 34.80 -7.64
C ALA A 52 -5.03 35.08 -6.76
N ASN A 53 -5.24 35.65 -5.57
CA ASN A 53 -4.18 36.08 -4.67
C ASN A 53 -4.54 35.88 -3.18
N GLU A 54 -3.58 36.23 -2.31
CA GLU A 54 -3.71 36.08 -0.85
C GLU A 54 -4.83 36.95 -0.25
N ASN A 55 -5.09 38.13 -0.83
CA ASN A 55 -6.18 39.00 -0.36
C ASN A 55 -7.53 38.34 -0.62
N ASP A 56 -7.73 37.76 -1.82
CA ASP A 56 -8.97 37.05 -2.16
C ASP A 56 -9.17 35.84 -1.23
N PHE A 57 -8.08 35.13 -0.91
CA PHE A 57 -8.10 34.01 0.02
C PHE A 57 -8.48 34.44 1.45
N SER A 58 -8.01 35.60 1.90
CA SER A 58 -8.34 36.12 3.23
C SER A 58 -9.84 36.37 3.42
N CYS A 59 -10.58 36.69 2.35
CA CYS A 59 -12.04 36.85 2.36
C CYS A 59 -12.80 35.54 2.65
N LEU A 60 -12.17 34.37 2.47
CA LEU A 60 -12.78 33.09 2.85
C LEU A 60 -12.83 32.91 4.36
N SER A 61 -11.86 33.47 5.09
CA SER A 61 -11.73 33.27 6.53
C SER A 61 -12.84 33.93 7.34
N THR A 62 -13.57 34.88 6.73
CA THR A 62 -14.67 35.61 7.34
C THR A 62 -16.01 34.87 7.26
N ASN A 63 -16.17 33.90 6.35
CA ASN A 63 -17.45 33.23 6.10
C ASN A 63 -17.30 31.70 6.13
N SER A 64 -18.05 31.05 7.01
CA SER A 64 -17.74 29.71 7.52
C SER A 64 -18.19 28.53 6.65
N ASN A 65 -18.86 28.75 5.51
CA ASN A 65 -19.52 27.67 4.75
C ASN A 65 -19.18 27.63 3.25
N PHE A 66 -18.06 28.21 2.81
CA PHE A 66 -17.70 28.18 1.39
C PHE A 66 -17.15 26.82 0.96
N THR A 67 -17.69 26.31 -0.15
CA THR A 67 -17.05 25.25 -0.93
C THR A 67 -16.29 25.90 -2.08
N VAL A 68 -14.97 25.72 -2.09
CA VAL A 68 -14.11 26.21 -3.16
C VAL A 68 -14.09 25.18 -4.29
N GLN A 69 -14.48 25.56 -5.49
CA GLN A 69 -14.35 24.74 -6.69
C GLN A 69 -12.96 24.93 -7.30
N ALA A 70 -12.21 23.83 -7.42
CA ALA A 70 -10.95 23.77 -8.13
C ALA A 70 -11.19 23.32 -9.57
N GLN A 71 -10.80 24.17 -10.52
CA GLN A 71 -10.75 23.82 -11.93
C GLN A 71 -9.30 23.69 -12.38
N GLY A 72 -9.08 22.77 -13.29
CA GLY A 72 -7.74 22.46 -13.72
C GLY A 72 -7.72 21.37 -14.77
N LYS A 73 -6.50 21.07 -15.21
CA LYS A 73 -6.21 20.06 -16.22
C LYS A 73 -5.53 18.86 -15.61
N PHE A 74 -5.70 17.73 -16.28
CA PHE A 74 -4.99 16.52 -15.92
C PHE A 74 -3.58 16.55 -16.53
N ASP A 75 -2.57 16.30 -15.71
CA ASP A 75 -1.20 16.09 -16.13
C ASP A 75 -1.03 14.67 -16.68
N GLU A 76 -1.27 14.53 -17.98
CA GLU A 76 -1.09 13.26 -18.69
C GLU A 76 0.35 12.74 -18.59
N GLU A 77 1.36 13.62 -18.58
CA GLU A 77 2.74 13.18 -18.46
C GLU A 77 3.02 12.56 -17.09
N TRP A 78 2.54 13.20 -16.03
CA TRP A 78 2.64 12.67 -14.68
C TRP A 78 1.95 11.32 -14.57
N ALA A 79 0.72 11.20 -15.08
CA ALA A 79 -0.03 9.96 -15.07
C ALA A 79 0.70 8.82 -15.80
N ILE A 80 1.29 9.12 -16.97
CA ILE A 80 2.11 8.15 -17.72
C ILE A 80 3.36 7.76 -16.94
N LYS A 81 4.05 8.72 -16.32
CA LYS A 81 5.26 8.47 -15.50
C LYS A 81 4.91 7.58 -14.31
N GLU A 82 3.82 7.87 -13.62
CA GLU A 82 3.35 7.11 -12.46
C GLU A 82 2.89 5.70 -12.85
N PHE A 83 2.16 5.55 -13.95
CA PHE A 83 1.81 4.24 -14.51
C PHE A 83 3.04 3.37 -14.80
N LYS A 84 4.07 3.95 -15.45
CA LYS A 84 5.35 3.24 -15.72
C LYS A 84 6.06 2.84 -14.42
N ARG A 85 6.04 3.70 -13.40
CA ARG A 85 6.61 3.40 -12.08
C ARG A 85 5.87 2.23 -11.42
N ASN A 86 4.55 2.25 -11.44
CA ASN A 86 3.70 1.21 -10.87
C ASN A 86 3.87 -0.13 -11.59
N GLN A 87 4.00 -0.14 -12.92
CA GLN A 87 4.33 -1.36 -13.65
C GLN A 87 5.67 -1.98 -13.21
N ARG A 88 6.70 -1.15 -12.99
CA ARG A 88 8.01 -1.63 -12.51
C ARG A 88 7.89 -2.21 -11.10
N LEU A 89 7.11 -1.59 -10.23
CA LEU A 89 6.86 -2.08 -8.87
C LEU A 89 6.13 -3.43 -8.90
N ILE A 90 5.06 -3.54 -9.68
CA ILE A 90 4.30 -4.80 -9.86
C ILE A 90 5.22 -5.92 -10.36
N LYS A 91 6.07 -5.66 -11.36
CA LYS A 91 7.05 -6.64 -11.85
C LYS A 91 8.03 -7.08 -10.75
N ARG A 92 8.51 -6.16 -9.90
CA ARG A 92 9.38 -6.49 -8.76
C ARG A 92 8.66 -7.33 -7.72
N ILE A 93 7.42 -7.01 -7.40
CA ILE A 93 6.58 -7.77 -6.46
C ILE A 93 6.34 -9.18 -7.00
N ALA A 94 5.95 -9.31 -8.27
CA ALA A 94 5.75 -10.62 -8.91
C ALA A 94 7.01 -11.49 -8.85
N LYS A 95 8.20 -10.90 -9.06
CA LYS A 95 9.48 -11.61 -8.90
C LYS A 95 9.70 -12.08 -7.45
N LYS A 96 9.46 -11.23 -6.46
CA LYS A 96 9.56 -11.61 -5.03
C LYS A 96 8.60 -12.73 -4.66
N VAL A 97 7.35 -12.66 -5.12
CA VAL A 97 6.35 -13.72 -4.89
C VAL A 97 6.81 -15.04 -5.49
N LYS A 98 7.36 -15.05 -6.71
CA LYS A 98 7.91 -16.27 -7.33
C LYS A 98 9.07 -16.86 -6.51
N GLN A 99 9.97 -16.02 -5.99
CA GLN A 99 11.08 -16.46 -5.14
C GLN A 99 10.59 -17.08 -3.82
N LEU A 100 9.59 -16.46 -3.18
CA LEU A 100 8.99 -17.00 -1.95
C LEU A 100 8.34 -18.36 -2.18
N LYS A 101 7.58 -18.53 -3.27
CA LYS A 101 6.99 -19.82 -3.65
C LYS A 101 8.07 -20.90 -3.85
N GLN A 102 9.18 -20.56 -4.50
CA GLN A 102 10.29 -21.50 -4.68
C GLN A 102 10.93 -21.89 -3.34
N LYS A 103 11.15 -20.92 -2.45
CA LYS A 103 11.69 -21.18 -1.10
C LYS A 103 10.77 -22.10 -0.31
N GLN A 104 9.46 -21.85 -0.34
CA GLN A 104 8.48 -22.70 0.33
C GLN A 104 8.50 -24.14 -0.21
N LYS A 105 8.61 -24.32 -1.53
CA LYS A 105 8.75 -25.65 -2.14
C LYS A 105 10.02 -26.36 -1.66
N ASN A 106 11.14 -25.65 -1.58
CA ASN A 106 12.41 -26.22 -1.11
C ASN A 106 12.31 -26.63 0.37
N ASN A 107 11.70 -25.81 1.22
CA ASN A 107 11.49 -26.14 2.63
C ASN A 107 10.65 -27.42 2.79
N LEU A 108 9.55 -27.55 2.04
CA LEU A 108 8.73 -28.77 2.05
C LEU A 108 9.50 -30.02 1.61
N ILE A 109 10.42 -29.89 0.67
CA ILE A 109 11.30 -30.99 0.25
C ILE A 109 12.27 -31.36 1.39
N GLN A 110 12.90 -30.37 2.03
CA GLN A 110 13.81 -30.59 3.16
C GLN A 110 13.10 -31.28 4.34
N GLU A 111 11.90 -30.81 4.70
CA GLU A 111 11.07 -31.43 5.75
C GLU A 111 10.75 -32.89 5.42
N ARG A 112 10.41 -33.21 4.16
CA ARG A 112 10.16 -34.59 3.72
C ARG A 112 11.40 -35.48 3.81
N ILE A 113 12.58 -34.95 3.50
CA ILE A 113 13.84 -35.68 3.61
C ILE A 113 14.11 -36.00 5.09
N LEU A 114 14.03 -34.99 5.96
CA LEU A 114 14.19 -35.14 7.40
C LEU A 114 13.24 -36.19 8.00
N LEU A 115 11.95 -36.16 7.63
CA LEU A 115 10.97 -37.14 8.09
C LEU A 115 11.31 -38.57 7.64
N ARG A 116 11.86 -38.75 6.42
CA ARG A 116 12.31 -40.06 5.94
C ARG A 116 13.52 -40.56 6.70
N GLU A 117 14.48 -39.69 7.02
CA GLU A 117 15.65 -40.04 7.83
C GLU A 117 15.23 -40.46 9.24
N VAL A 118 14.38 -39.68 9.92
CA VAL A 118 13.84 -40.03 11.24
C VAL A 118 13.10 -41.37 11.22
N LYS A 119 12.29 -41.62 10.18
CA LYS A 119 11.60 -42.91 10.02
C LYS A 119 12.59 -44.05 9.81
N LYS A 120 13.67 -43.83 9.05
CA LYS A 120 14.72 -44.84 8.87
C LYS A 120 15.38 -45.17 10.21
N TYR A 121 15.80 -44.16 10.98
CA TYR A 121 16.46 -44.37 12.28
C TYR A 121 15.56 -45.08 13.30
N SER A 122 14.28 -44.74 13.37
CA SER A 122 13.33 -45.41 14.28
C SER A 122 13.16 -46.89 13.93
N VAL A 123 13.02 -47.23 12.65
CA VAL A 123 12.96 -48.64 12.21
C VAL A 123 14.24 -49.39 12.60
N THR A 124 15.42 -48.78 12.42
CA THR A 124 16.70 -49.43 12.80
C THR A 124 16.73 -49.75 14.29
N ILE A 125 16.33 -48.81 15.15
CA ILE A 125 16.30 -49.00 16.62
C ILE A 125 15.34 -50.13 17.00
N GLU A 126 14.16 -50.20 16.40
CA GLU A 126 13.17 -51.27 16.65
C GLU A 126 13.69 -52.66 16.23
N THR A 127 14.37 -52.74 15.08
CA THR A 127 14.98 -54.00 14.63
C THR A 127 16.14 -54.44 15.52
N ASP A 128 16.96 -53.50 15.96
CA ASP A 128 18.10 -53.80 16.85
C ASP A 128 17.63 -54.28 18.23
N SER A 129 16.59 -53.64 18.77
CA SER A 129 16.00 -54.04 20.05
C SER A 129 15.32 -55.41 19.98
N ARG A 130 14.61 -55.72 18.89
CA ARG A 130 14.06 -57.07 18.64
C ARG A 130 15.15 -58.14 18.50
N ASN A 131 16.25 -57.84 17.80
CA ASN A 131 17.35 -58.78 17.64
C ASN A 131 18.07 -59.05 18.97
N ARG A 132 18.28 -58.03 19.81
CA ARG A 132 18.84 -58.21 21.17
C ARG A 132 17.93 -59.03 22.07
N GLN A 133 16.61 -58.86 21.98
CA GLN A 133 15.66 -59.65 22.74
C GLN A 133 15.71 -61.13 22.34
N ARG A 134 15.65 -61.42 21.03
CA ARG A 134 15.80 -62.80 20.53
C ARG A 134 17.09 -63.45 20.99
N HIS A 135 18.21 -62.72 20.94
CA HIS A 135 19.50 -63.24 21.38
C HIS A 135 19.53 -63.59 22.88
N LYS A 136 18.84 -62.80 23.73
CA LYS A 136 18.66 -63.14 25.15
C LYS A 136 17.78 -64.37 25.32
N ASP A 137 16.67 -64.46 24.58
CA ASP A 137 15.75 -65.59 24.67
C ASP A 137 16.45 -66.91 24.28
N TYR A 138 17.35 -66.89 23.28
CA TYR A 138 18.17 -68.05 22.90
C TYR A 138 19.20 -68.47 23.95
N GLN A 139 19.70 -67.55 24.78
CA GLN A 139 20.68 -67.87 25.84
C GLN A 139 20.04 -68.48 27.08
N VAL A 140 18.72 -68.38 27.25
CA VAL A 140 17.99 -68.96 28.40
C VAL A 140 17.57 -70.41 28.14
N ILE A 141 17.63 -70.87 26.88
CA ILE A 141 17.17 -72.21 26.45
C ILE A 141 18.32 -73.25 26.48
N ASN A 142 19.58 -72.83 26.65
CA ASN A 142 20.76 -73.69 26.83
C ASN A 142 21.27 -73.63 28.27
#